data_AF-A0A7C2I647-F1
#
_entry.id   AF-A0A7C2I647-F1
#
_cell.length_a   1.000
_cell.length_b   1.000
_cell.length_c   1.000
_cell.angle_alpha   90.00
_cell.angle_beta   90.00
_cell.angle_gamma   90.00
#
_symmetry.space_group_name_H-M   'P 1'
#
loop_
_entity.id
_entity.type
_entity.pdbx_description
1 polymer ?
#
loop_
_entity_poly.entity_id
_entity_poly.type
_entity_poly.pdbx_seq_one_letter_code
_entity_poly.pdbx_strand_id
1 'polypeptide(L)'
;IETLRVDPAVVARQQARLRQVRAGRDAAAVRQALRRLEAAARGTDNLMPAILEAVEAYATVGEICDGLRRVFSTYRPPVVV
;
A
#
# COMPACT_ATOMS: atom_id res chain seq x y z
N ILE A 1 -0.53 4.63 -37.07
CA ILE A 1 -0.61 5.50 -35.88
C ILE A 1 0.49 5.03 -34.93
N GLU A 2 1.37 5.91 -34.50
CA GLU A 2 2.43 5.57 -33.55
C GLU A 2 1.83 5.34 -32.17
N THR A 3 2.29 4.30 -31.45
CA THR A 3 1.73 3.91 -30.15
C THR A 3 2.69 4.33 -29.03
N LEU A 4 2.14 4.90 -27.96
CA LEU A 4 2.92 5.24 -26.77
C LEU A 4 3.46 3.96 -26.13
N ARG A 5 4.79 3.89 -25.93
CA ARG A 5 5.46 2.83 -25.18
C ARG A 5 5.96 3.35 -23.84
N VAL A 6 5.76 2.56 -22.79
CA VAL A 6 6.29 2.87 -21.47
C VAL A 6 7.79 2.62 -21.47
N ASP A 7 8.56 3.65 -21.11
CA ASP A 7 10.00 3.56 -20.97
C ASP A 7 10.38 2.63 -19.79
N PRO A 8 11.17 1.55 -20.02
CA PRO A 8 11.65 0.66 -18.96
C PRO A 8 12.38 1.37 -17.82
N ALA A 9 13.01 2.53 -18.07
CA ALA A 9 13.69 3.30 -17.04
C ALA A 9 12.73 3.86 -15.96
N VAL A 10 11.43 3.96 -16.25
CA VAL A 10 10.40 4.32 -15.25
C VAL A 10 10.38 3.32 -14.10
N VAL A 11 10.46 2.02 -14.40
CA VAL A 11 10.44 0.96 -13.38
C VAL A 11 11.69 1.06 -12.48
N ALA A 12 12.86 1.21 -13.09
CA ALA A 12 14.12 1.33 -12.35
C ALA A 12 14.11 2.55 -11.39
N ARG A 13 13.63 3.70 -11.87
CA ARG A 13 13.48 4.91 -11.05
C ARG A 13 12.50 4.70 -9.90
N GLN A 14 11.35 4.08 -10.14
CA GLN A 14 10.35 3.85 -9.10
C GLN A 14 10.84 2.87 -8.03
N GLN A 15 11.56 1.82 -8.41
CA GLN A 15 12.19 0.90 -7.46
C GLN A 15 13.25 1.59 -6.59
N ALA A 16 14.08 2.45 -7.18
CA ALA A 16 15.07 3.22 -6.45
C ALA A 16 14.43 4.16 -5.43
N ARG A 17 13.39 4.90 -5.84
CA ARG A 17 12.61 5.77 -4.94
C ARG A 17 11.97 4.98 -3.80
N LEU A 18 11.39 3.81 -4.08
CA LEU A 18 10.79 2.96 -3.05
C LEU A 18 11.83 2.50 -2.01
N ARG A 19 13.02 2.12 -2.46
CA ARG A 19 14.14 1.75 -1.57
C ARG A 19 14.55 2.91 -0.67
N GLN A 20 14.68 4.12 -1.24
CA GLN A 20 15.03 5.33 -0.47
C GLN A 20 13.97 5.65 0.59
N VAL A 21 12.68 5.63 0.23
CA VAL A 21 11.58 5.86 1.19
C VAL A 21 11.65 4.84 2.33
N ARG A 22 11.85 3.56 2.01
CA ARG A 22 11.94 2.49 3.02
C ARG A 22 13.15 2.62 3.94
N ALA A 23 14.28 3.13 3.43
CA ALA A 23 15.50 3.30 4.19
C ALA A 23 15.47 4.53 5.11
N GLY A 24 14.79 5.61 4.70
CA GLY A 24 14.77 6.89 5.43
C GLY A 24 13.61 7.09 6.41
N ARG A 25 12.65 6.17 6.46
CA ARG A 25 11.44 6.31 7.30
C ARG A 25 11.64 5.74 8.71
N ASP A 26 10.84 6.23 9.66
CA ASP A 26 10.69 5.57 10.96
C ASP A 26 9.93 4.25 10.81
N ALA A 27 10.69 3.16 10.85
CA ALA A 27 10.12 1.82 10.70
C ALA A 27 9.17 1.42 11.84
N ALA A 28 9.35 1.96 13.06
CA ALA A 28 8.47 1.69 14.18
C ALA A 28 7.12 2.39 14.00
N ALA A 29 7.13 3.67 13.61
CA ALA A 29 5.93 4.44 13.32
C ALA A 29 5.09 3.79 12.20
N VAL A 30 5.73 3.39 11.09
CA VAL A 30 5.05 2.66 9.99
C VAL A 30 4.38 1.39 10.52
N ARG A 31 5.10 0.56 11.27
CA ARG A 31 4.55 -0.69 11.81
C ARG A 31 3.36 -0.43 12.73
N GLN A 32 3.42 0.62 13.54
CA GLN A 32 2.31 1.00 14.42
C GLN A 32 1.09 1.46 13.63
N ALA A 33 1.27 2.35 12.66
CA ALA A 33 0.18 2.84 11.80
C ALA A 33 -0.48 1.70 11.02
N LEU A 34 0.30 0.79 10.43
CA LEU A 34 -0.22 -0.38 9.73
C LEU A 34 -0.99 -1.33 10.66
N ARG A 35 -0.52 -1.54 11.90
CA ARG A 35 -1.28 -2.34 12.88
C ARG A 35 -2.62 -1.70 13.23
N ARG A 36 -2.66 -0.38 13.39
CA ARG A 36 -3.90 0.35 13.66
C ARG A 36 -4.87 0.28 12.50
N LEU A 37 -4.37 0.40 11.26
CA LEU A 37 -5.17 0.19 10.06
C LEU A 37 -5.76 -1.22 10.02
N GLU A 38 -4.95 -2.25 10.28
CA GLU A 38 -5.44 -3.63 10.33
C GLU A 38 -6.48 -3.85 11.45
N ALA A 39 -6.35 -3.15 12.60
CA ALA A 39 -7.33 -3.22 13.68
C ALA A 39 -8.66 -2.57 13.27
N ALA A 40 -8.61 -1.36 12.70
CA ALA A 40 -9.79 -0.66 12.18
C ALA A 40 -10.50 -1.48 11.09
N ALA A 41 -9.73 -2.12 10.20
CA ALA A 41 -10.26 -2.99 9.15
C ALA A 41 -10.98 -4.24 9.68
N ARG A 42 -10.58 -4.77 10.85
CA ARG A 42 -11.29 -5.89 11.48
C ARG A 42 -12.58 -5.47 12.17
N GLY A 43 -12.71 -4.19 12.50
CA GLY A 43 -13.90 -3.60 13.12
C GLY A 43 -14.85 -3.00 12.08
N THR A 44 -15.64 -2.04 12.54
CA THR A 44 -16.60 -1.27 11.72
C THR A 44 -16.24 0.21 11.66
N ASP A 45 -15.02 0.56 12.07
CA ASP A 45 -14.56 1.95 12.12
C ASP A 45 -14.31 2.50 10.71
N ASN A 46 -14.35 3.84 10.58
CA ASN A 46 -13.93 4.49 9.35
C ASN A 46 -12.41 4.29 9.15
N LEU A 47 -12.01 3.76 7.99
CA LEU A 47 -10.62 3.46 7.67
C LEU A 47 -9.80 4.69 7.26
N MET A 48 -10.44 5.76 6.78
CA MET A 48 -9.73 6.92 6.24
C MET A 48 -8.74 7.55 7.22
N PRO A 49 -9.07 7.76 8.51
CA PRO A 49 -8.09 8.23 9.50
C PRO A 49 -6.87 7.32 9.62
N ALA A 50 -7.05 5.99 9.68
CA ALA A 50 -5.93 5.06 9.80
C ALA A 50 -5.09 4.95 8.51
N ILE A 51 -5.71 5.15 7.34
CA ILE A 51 -4.98 5.25 6.06
C ILE A 51 -4.12 6.52 6.05
N LEU A 52 -4.67 7.65 6.51
CA LEU A 52 -3.92 8.90 6.59
C LEU A 52 -2.72 8.77 7.53
N GLU A 53 -2.91 8.20 8.72
CA GLU A 53 -1.82 7.92 9.66
C GLU A 53 -0.72 7.04 9.03
N ALA A 54 -1.09 6.03 8.23
CA ALA A 54 -0.13 5.18 7.54
C ALA A 54 0.64 5.94 6.45
N VAL A 55 -0.03 6.81 5.68
CA VAL A 55 0.61 7.64 4.66
C VAL A 55 1.55 8.67 5.28
N GLU A 56 1.15 9.33 6.37
CA GLU A 56 1.97 10.29 7.13
C GLU A 56 3.22 9.62 7.71
N ALA A 57 3.10 8.36 8.14
CA ALA A 57 4.25 7.55 8.58
C ALA A 57 5.14 7.07 7.42
N TYR A 58 4.87 7.42 6.17
CA TYR A 58 5.57 6.93 4.97
C TYR A 58 5.41 5.40 4.73
N ALA A 59 4.25 4.84 5.08
CA ALA A 59 3.85 3.55 4.54
C ALA A 59 3.58 3.65 3.03
N THR A 60 4.01 2.64 2.30
CA THR A 60 3.80 2.58 0.84
C THR A 60 2.39 2.09 0.53
N VAL A 61 1.88 2.42 -0.66
CA VAL A 61 0.57 1.93 -1.13
C VAL A 61 0.50 0.40 -1.07
N GLY A 62 1.57 -0.29 -1.45
CA GLY A 62 1.64 -1.76 -1.39
C GLY A 62 1.45 -2.28 0.04
N GLU A 63 2.12 -1.68 1.03
CA GLU A 63 2.03 -2.10 2.44
C GLU A 63 0.65 -1.84 3.05
N ILE A 64 0.02 -0.71 2.70
CA ILE A 64 -1.36 -0.39 3.10
C ILE A 64 -2.32 -1.44 2.51
N CYS A 65 -2.21 -1.70 1.20
CA CYS A 65 -3.04 -2.70 0.55
C CYS A 65 -2.78 -4.12 1.10
N ASP A 66 -1.54 -4.47 1.45
CA ASP A 66 -1.21 -5.75 2.06
C ASP A 66 -1.86 -5.91 3.44
N GLY A 67 -1.84 -4.86 4.26
CA GLY A 67 -2.56 -4.83 5.54
C GLY A 67 -4.06 -5.09 5.35
N LEU A 68 -4.69 -4.41 4.39
CA LEU A 68 -6.12 -4.61 4.08
C LEU A 68 -6.41 -6.01 3.51
N ARG A 69 -5.53 -6.53 2.65
CA ARG A 69 -5.65 -7.89 2.08
C ARG A 69 -5.61 -8.97 3.15
N ARG A 70 -4.89 -8.79 4.26
CA ARG A 70 -4.88 -9.76 5.37
C ARG A 70 -6.22 -9.87 6.08
N VAL A 71 -7.04 -8.81 6.03
CA VAL A 71 -8.35 -8.77 6.69
C VAL A 71 -9.47 -9.12 5.71
N PHE A 72 -9.46 -8.53 4.53
CA PHE A 72 -10.54 -8.65 3.54
C PHE A 72 -10.28 -9.67 2.45
N SER A 73 -9.09 -10.30 2.43
CA SER A 73 -8.62 -11.12 1.31
C SER A 73 -8.55 -10.31 0.00
N THR A 74 -8.54 -11.00 -1.15
CA THR A 74 -8.55 -10.38 -2.48
C THR A 74 -9.81 -10.80 -3.22
N TYR A 75 -10.46 -9.84 -3.88
CA TYR A 75 -11.57 -10.13 -4.78
C TYR A 75 -11.14 -11.12 -5.87
N ARG A 76 -11.98 -12.12 -6.14
CA ARG A 76 -11.85 -13.04 -7.27
C ARG A 76 -13.14 -12.94 -8.10
N PRO A 77 -13.04 -12.62 -9.41
CA PRO A 77 -14.22 -12.57 -10.25
C PRO A 77 -14.89 -13.95 -10.33
N PRO A 78 -16.23 -14.02 -10.37
CA PRO A 78 -16.93 -15.28 -10.54
C PRO A 78 -16.57 -15.91 -11.89
N VAL A 79 -16.28 -17.21 -11.88
CA VAL A 79 -16.11 -17.98 -13.12
C VAL A 79 -17.51 -18.37 -13.58
N VAL A 80 -18.01 -17.69 -14.63
CA VAL A 80 -19.24 -18.08 -15.30
C VAL A 80 -18.86 -19.17 -16.31
N VAL A 81 -19.39 -20.38 -16.11
CA VAL A 81 -19.30 -21.50 -17.06
C VAL A 81 -20.59 -21.54 -17.88
#